data_AF-A0A949E115-F1
#
_entry.id   AF-A0A949E115-F1
#
_cell.length_a   1.000
_cell.length_b   1.000
_cell.length_c   1.000
_cell.angle_alpha   90.00
_cell.angle_beta   90.00
_cell.angle_gamma   90.00
#
_symmetry.space_group_name_H-M   'P 1'
#
loop_
_entity.id
_entity.type
_entity.pdbx_description
1 polymer ?
#
loop_
_entity_poly.entity_id
_entity_poly.type
_entity_poly.pdbx_seq_one_letter_code
_entity_poly.pdbx_strand_id
1 'polypeptide(L)'
;ERFHSEREKGQSYPMARNMAYQTGLIPLLNSFFAVGLVSIPGMMTGQILSGVSPLLAVRYQIMVMAMLLGACGISSAIYLLLLKEEKTKDETKSA
;
A
#
# COMPACT_ATOMS: atom_id res chain seq x y z
N GLU A 1 11.25 1.25 8.29
CA GLU A 1 11.66 2.52 8.92
C GLU A 1 10.65 3.05 9.96
N ARG A 2 9.42 3.46 9.59
CA ARG A 2 8.41 3.93 10.59
C ARG A 2 8.10 2.95 11.71
N PHE A 3 7.96 1.65 11.40
CA PHE A 3 7.76 0.61 12.42
C PHE A 3 8.91 0.53 13.44
N HIS A 4 10.16 0.64 12.97
CA HIS A 4 11.34 0.66 13.85
C HIS A 4 11.38 1.93 14.70
N SER A 5 11.10 3.10 14.11
CA SER A 5 11.09 4.38 14.83
C SER A 5 10.03 4.44 15.94
N GLU A 6 8.84 3.85 15.74
CA GLU A 6 7.80 3.80 16.78
C GLU A 6 8.12 2.76 17.88
N ARG A 7 8.91 1.72 17.56
CA ARG A 7 9.41 0.75 18.55
C ARG A 7 10.50 1.34 19.44
N GLU A 8 11.36 2.21 18.91
CA GLU A 8 12.38 2.94 19.69
C GLU A 8 11.75 3.93 20.67
N LYS A 9 10.56 4.46 20.35
CA LYS A 9 9.78 5.33 21.25
C LYS A 9 9.03 4.58 22.35
N GLY A 10 9.22 3.26 22.49
CA GLY A 10 8.58 2.45 23.53
C GLY A 10 7.09 2.19 23.31
N GLN A 11 6.55 2.39 22.10
CA GLN A 11 5.13 2.14 21.84
C GLN A 11 4.80 0.63 21.77
N SER A 12 3.57 0.31 22.19
CA SER A 12 3.01 -1.04 22.15
C SER A 12 3.03 -1.62 20.72
N TYR A 13 3.51 -2.85 20.57
CA TYR A 13 3.64 -3.57 19.30
C TYR A 13 2.41 -3.48 18.37
N PRO A 14 1.16 -3.72 18.83
CA PRO A 14 -0.02 -3.58 17.98
C PRO A 14 -0.21 -2.15 17.43
N MET A 15 0.13 -1.13 18.20
CA MET A 15 -0.07 0.27 17.85
C MET A 15 0.97 0.73 16.82
N ALA A 16 2.25 0.38 17.02
CA ALA A 16 3.32 0.64 16.07
C ALA A 16 3.08 -0.06 14.72
N ARG A 17 2.56 -1.30 14.74
CA ARG A 17 2.19 -2.05 13.54
C ARG A 17 1.08 -1.36 12.76
N ASN A 18 0.01 -0.95 13.43
CA ASN A 18 -1.14 -0.33 12.78
C ASN A 18 -0.78 1.03 12.17
N MET A 19 0.03 1.83 12.89
CA MET A 19 0.51 3.11 12.40
C MET A 19 1.44 2.96 11.19
N ALA A 20 2.33 1.98 11.19
CA ALA A 20 3.21 1.69 10.06
C ALA A 20 2.42 1.25 8.83
N TYR A 21 1.41 0.38 9.02
CA TYR A 21 0.50 -0.07 7.96
C TYR A 21 -0.29 1.09 7.36
N GLN A 22 -0.95 1.90 8.20
CA GLN A 22 -1.71 3.06 7.75
C GLN A 22 -0.82 4.07 7.02
N THR A 23 0.35 4.39 7.59
CA THR A 23 1.30 5.33 6.95
C THR A 23 1.72 4.84 5.56
N GLY A 24 2.01 3.54 5.41
CA GLY A 24 2.41 2.95 4.14
C GLY A 24 1.32 3.01 3.06
N LEU A 25 0.05 3.04 3.46
CA LEU A 25 -1.09 3.13 2.53
C LEU A 25 -1.45 4.56 2.12
N ILE A 26 -1.06 5.58 2.89
CA ILE A 26 -1.39 7.00 2.58
C ILE A 26 -0.96 7.42 1.17
N PRO A 27 0.29 7.17 0.71
CA PRO A 27 0.72 7.57 -0.63
C PRO A 27 -0.13 6.91 -1.72
N LEU A 28 -0.48 5.63 -1.54
CA LEU A 28 -1.24 4.84 -2.51
C LEU A 28 -2.68 5.35 -2.63
N LEU A 29 -3.31 5.68 -1.49
CA LEU A 29 -4.63 6.30 -1.46
C LEU A 29 -4.60 7.70 -2.09
N ASN A 30 -3.58 8.50 -1.83
CA ASN A 30 -3.44 9.82 -2.44
C ASN A 30 -3.30 9.73 -3.97
N SER A 31 -2.52 8.78 -4.47
CA SER A 31 -2.43 8.51 -5.91
C SER A 31 -3.76 8.04 -6.50
N PHE A 32 -4.51 7.21 -5.78
CA PHE A 32 -5.85 6.78 -6.22
C PHE A 32 -6.84 7.94 -6.30
N PHE A 33 -6.85 8.81 -5.28
CA PHE A 33 -7.66 10.03 -5.29
C PHE A 33 -7.25 10.99 -6.40
N ALA A 34 -5.95 11.14 -6.69
CA ALA A 34 -5.47 11.99 -7.77
C ALA A 34 -5.97 11.52 -9.15
N VAL A 35 -6.01 10.20 -9.39
CA VAL A 35 -6.62 9.61 -10.59
C VAL A 35 -8.13 9.87 -10.65
N GLY A 36 -8.83 9.79 -9.51
CA GLY A 36 -10.27 10.06 -9.44
C GLY A 36 -10.65 11.54 -9.57
N LEU A 37 -9.79 12.47 -9.15
CA LEU A 37 -10.08 13.91 -9.10
C LEU A 37 -9.53 14.71 -10.28
N VAL A 38 -8.29 14.45 -10.73
CA VAL A 38 -7.54 15.45 -11.53
C VAL A 38 -6.80 14.88 -12.73
N SER A 39 -6.58 13.58 -12.88
CA SER A 39 -5.73 13.09 -13.98
C SER A 39 -6.39 12.02 -14.82
N ILE A 40 -6.43 12.27 -16.13
CA ILE A 40 -6.37 11.20 -17.13
C ILE A 40 -4.94 10.64 -17.01
N PRO A 41 -4.74 9.47 -16.37
CA PRO A 41 -3.40 8.93 -16.21
C PRO A 41 -2.81 8.63 -17.58
N GLY A 42 -1.49 8.75 -17.73
CA GLY A 42 -0.82 8.60 -19.04
C GLY A 42 -1.13 7.30 -19.78
N MET A 43 -1.44 6.21 -19.05
CA MET A 43 -1.93 4.95 -19.62
C MET A 43 -3.31 5.09 -20.26
N MET A 44 -4.22 5.84 -19.62
CA MET A 44 -5.57 6.09 -20.11
C MET A 44 -5.54 7.00 -21.35
N THR A 45 -4.70 8.05 -21.33
CA THR A 45 -4.45 8.88 -22.52
C THR A 45 -3.84 8.07 -23.66
N GLY A 46 -2.89 7.18 -23.36
CA GLY A 46 -2.25 6.30 -24.35
C GLY A 46 -3.24 5.34 -25.01
N GLN A 47 -4.14 4.75 -24.24
CA GLN A 47 -5.23 3.91 -24.77
C GLN A 47 -6.20 4.71 -25.63
N ILE A 48 -6.57 5.92 -25.22
CA ILE A 48 -7.46 6.80 -25.99
C ILE A 48 -6.81 7.18 -27.33
N LEU A 49 -5.51 7.55 -27.32
CA LEU A 49 -4.75 7.87 -28.54
C LEU A 49 -4.56 6.66 -29.46
N SER A 50 -4.54 5.44 -28.92
CA SER A 50 -4.49 4.21 -29.72
C SER A 50 -5.86 3.77 -30.27
N GLY A 51 -6.91 4.56 -30.07
CA GLY A 51 -8.26 4.29 -30.58
C GLY A 51 -9.16 3.47 -29.65
N VAL A 52 -8.75 3.22 -28.40
CA VAL A 52 -9.61 2.57 -27.40
C VAL A 52 -10.64 3.57 -26.89
N SER A 53 -11.89 3.12 -26.70
CA SER A 53 -12.94 3.98 -26.19
C SER A 53 -12.59 4.51 -24.79
N PRO A 54 -12.73 5.82 -24.51
CA PRO A 54 -12.39 6.41 -23.21
C PRO A 54 -13.12 5.74 -22.04
N LEU A 55 -14.35 5.27 -22.28
CA LEU A 55 -15.15 4.57 -21.27
C LEU A 55 -14.51 3.22 -20.87
N LEU A 56 -13.89 2.52 -21.81
CA LEU A 56 -13.17 1.28 -21.52
C LEU A 56 -11.87 1.58 -20.76
N ALA A 57 -11.12 2.58 -21.21
CA ALA A 57 -9.85 2.99 -20.58
C ALA A 57 -10.06 3.37 -19.10
N VAL A 58 -11.12 4.11 -18.77
CA VAL A 58 -11.48 4.46 -17.38
C VAL A 58 -11.78 3.23 -16.52
N ARG A 59 -12.54 2.27 -17.04
CA ARG A 59 -12.89 1.03 -16.31
C ARG A 59 -11.65 0.22 -15.98
N TYR A 60 -10.75 0.07 -16.96
CA TYR A 60 -9.48 -0.62 -16.74
C TYR A 60 -8.61 0.11 -15.72
N GLN A 61 -8.55 1.43 -15.78
CA GLN A 61 -7.75 2.21 -14.85
C GLN A 61 -8.21 2.04 -13.39
N ILE A 62 -9.51 2.08 -13.13
CA ILE A 62 -10.07 1.85 -11.79
C ILE A 62 -9.77 0.42 -11.32
N MET A 63 -9.92 -0.57 -12.20
CA MET A 63 -9.62 -1.97 -11.90
C MET A 63 -8.14 -2.15 -11.52
N VAL A 64 -7.22 -1.58 -12.29
CA VAL A 64 -5.77 -1.65 -12.02
C VAL A 64 -5.42 -1.01 -10.69
N MET A 65 -5.99 0.17 -10.40
CA MET A 65 -5.72 0.85 -9.14
C MET A 65 -6.28 0.09 -7.93
N ALA A 66 -7.45 -0.53 -8.06
CA ALA A 66 -8.01 -1.40 -7.02
C ALA A 66 -7.13 -2.64 -6.79
N MET A 67 -6.60 -3.24 -7.86
CA MET A 67 -5.66 -4.36 -7.76
C MET A 67 -4.34 -3.94 -7.09
N LEU A 68 -3.80 -2.77 -7.42
CA LEU A 68 -2.60 -2.23 -6.77
C LEU A 68 -2.83 -1.94 -5.28
N LEU A 69 -3.98 -1.33 -4.94
CA LEU A 69 -4.38 -1.10 -3.56
C LEU A 69 -4.47 -2.41 -2.78
N GLY A 70 -5.12 -3.43 -3.34
CA GLY A 70 -5.21 -4.76 -2.74
C GLY A 70 -3.85 -5.44 -2.59
N ALA A 71 -3.02 -5.43 -3.64
CA ALA A 71 -1.70 -6.06 -3.64
C ALA A 71 -0.74 -5.40 -2.63
N CYS A 72 -0.69 -4.08 -2.58
CA CYS A 72 0.12 -3.35 -1.60
C CYS A 72 -0.40 -3.55 -0.17
N GLY A 73 -1.73 -3.59 0.03
CA GLY A 73 -2.33 -3.87 1.33
C GLY A 73 -1.98 -5.26 1.84
N ILE A 74 -2.16 -6.29 1.00
CA ILE A 74 -1.79 -7.67 1.33
C ILE A 74 -0.28 -7.79 1.56
N SER A 75 0.55 -7.20 0.71
CA SER A 75 2.01 -7.20 0.84
C SER A 75 2.46 -6.56 2.17
N SER A 76 1.91 -5.40 2.51
CA SER A 76 2.21 -4.72 3.77
C SER A 76 1.73 -5.52 4.99
N ALA A 77 0.59 -6.21 4.88
CA ALA A 77 0.09 -7.08 5.93
C ALA A 77 0.98 -8.31 6.13
N ILE A 78 1.37 -9.00 5.06
CA ILE A 78 2.29 -10.15 5.09
C ILE A 78 3.64 -9.75 5.66
N TYR A 79 4.19 -8.61 5.22
CA TYR A 79 5.46 -8.09 5.72
C TYR A 79 5.43 -7.86 7.23
N LEU A 80 4.35 -7.23 7.75
CA LEU A 80 4.18 -7.00 9.19
C LEU A 80 3.91 -8.29 9.98
N LEU A 81 3.30 -9.31 9.34
CA LEU A 81 3.13 -10.64 9.94
C LEU A 81 4.46 -11.39 10.06
N LEU A 82 5.29 -11.39 9.01
CA LEU A 82 6.64 -11.98 9.04
C LEU A 82 7.53 -11.32 10.09
N LEU A 83 7.47 -9.98 10.20
CA LEU A 83 8.16 -9.22 11.25
C LEU A 83 7.72 -9.59 12.68
N LYS A 84 6.52 -10.13 12.85
CA LYS A 84 6.08 -10.70 14.14
C LYS A 84 6.88 -11.95 14.48
N GLU A 85 7.03 -12.86 13.52
CA GLU A 85 7.66 -14.16 13.73
C GLU A 85 9.18 -14.05 13.93
N GLU A 86 9.84 -13.15 13.19
CA GLU A 86 11.27 -12.84 13.38
C GLU A 86 11.55 -12.39 14.81
N LYS A 87 10.75 -11.45 15.36
CA LYS A 87 10.91 -10.99 16.75
C LYS A 87 10.61 -12.06 17.80
N THR A 88 9.59 -12.90 17.58
CA THR A 88 9.30 -14.01 18.50
C THR A 88 10.44 -15.03 18.53
N LYS A 89 11.09 -15.30 17.39
CA LYS A 89 12.27 -16.18 17.35
C LYS A 89 13.49 -15.57 18.05
N ASP A 90 13.71 -14.27 17.96
CA ASP A 90 14.82 -13.58 18.63
C ASP A 90 14.69 -13.63 20.17
N GLU A 91 13.49 -13.37 20.70
CA GLU A 91 13.20 -13.46 22.14
C GLU A 91 13.34 -14.89 22.71
N THR A 92 13.11 -15.93 21.89
CA THR A 92 13.25 -17.34 22.32
C THR A 92 14.68 -17.87 22.21
N LYS A 93 15.56 -17.19 21.46
CA LYS A 93 16.96 -17.60 21.27
C LYS A 93 17.93 -16.93 22.26
N SER A 94 17.45 -15.90 22.97
CA SER A 94 18.20 -15.16 23.99
C SER A 94 17.79 -15.51 25.44
N ALA A 95 16.92 -16.52 25.63
CA ALA A 95 16.54 -17.10 26.92
C ALA A 95 17.09 -18.53 27.04
#